data_AF-A0A803NP75-F1
#
_entry.id   AF-A0A803NP75-F1
#
_cell.length_a   1.000
_cell.length_b   1.000
_cell.length_c   1.000
_cell.angle_alpha   90.00
_cell.angle_beta   90.00
_cell.angle_gamma   90.00
#
_symmetry.space_group_name_H-M   'P 1'
#
loop_
_entity.id
_entity.type
_entity.pdbx_description
1 polymer ?
#
loop_
_entity_poly.entity_id
_entity_poly.type
_entity_poly.pdbx_seq_one_letter_code
_entity_poly.pdbx_strand_id
1 'polypeptide(L)'
;MGLSDKDIVALSGGHTLGKAHPDRSGFDGPWTSEPLKFDNSYFVELLKGESEGLLKLPTDIALLDDPAFRGYVELYAKDEDAFFKDYAESHKKLSELGFSPVRSSNKEFAKSSVIIAQSAVGVAVAAAVVILSYFYEVHRKTK
;
A
#
# COMPACT_ATOMS: atom_id res chain seq x y z
N MET A 1 -10.12 -3.38 -12.81
CA MET A 1 -8.73 -3.20 -12.30
C MET A 1 -8.53 -3.68 -10.86
N GLY A 2 -9.57 -4.04 -10.09
CA GLY A 2 -9.39 -4.45 -8.68
C GLY A 2 -9.04 -3.30 -7.73
N LEU A 3 -9.35 -2.07 -8.16
CA LEU A 3 -9.17 -0.84 -7.40
C LEU A 3 -10.47 -0.52 -6.65
N SER A 4 -10.33 -0.07 -5.41
CA SER A 4 -11.42 0.39 -4.55
C SER A 4 -11.80 1.84 -4.84
N ASP A 5 -12.91 2.31 -4.28
CA ASP A 5 -13.36 3.70 -4.39
C ASP A 5 -12.29 4.68 -3.90
N LYS A 6 -11.62 4.36 -2.78
CA LYS A 6 -10.46 5.11 -2.28
C LYS A 6 -9.34 5.19 -3.31
N ASP A 7 -9.00 4.06 -3.93
CA ASP A 7 -7.93 3.98 -4.93
C ASP A 7 -8.29 4.86 -6.16
N ILE A 8 -9.54 4.82 -6.61
CA ILE A 8 -10.03 5.61 -7.74
C ILE A 8 -9.86 7.11 -7.45
N VAL A 9 -10.40 7.59 -6.32
CA VAL A 9 -10.36 9.02 -5.98
C VAL A 9 -8.93 9.48 -5.73
N ALA A 10 -8.13 8.69 -5.01
CA ALA A 10 -6.72 9.03 -4.77
C ALA A 10 -5.97 9.16 -6.09
N LEU A 11 -6.07 8.17 -6.99
CA LEU A 11 -5.37 8.17 -8.27
C LEU A 11 -5.81 9.31 -9.21
N SER A 12 -7.09 9.70 -9.19
CA SER A 12 -7.56 10.90 -9.91
C SER A 12 -6.85 12.17 -9.46
N GLY A 13 -6.40 12.23 -8.19
CA GLY A 13 -5.55 13.30 -7.66
C GLY A 13 -4.22 13.49 -8.41
N GLY A 14 -3.81 12.53 -9.24
CA GLY A 14 -2.66 12.68 -10.15
C GLY A 14 -2.84 13.83 -11.15
N HIS A 15 -4.07 14.25 -11.43
CA HIS A 15 -4.39 15.46 -12.20
C HIS A 15 -3.89 16.76 -11.54
N THR A 16 -3.43 16.73 -10.28
CA THR A 16 -2.71 17.86 -9.68
C THR A 16 -1.47 18.27 -10.50
N LEU A 17 -0.91 17.33 -11.28
CA LEU A 17 0.20 17.56 -12.20
C LEU A 17 -0.24 17.66 -13.67
N GLY A 18 0.40 18.57 -14.39
CA GLY A 18 0.31 18.70 -15.84
C GLY A 18 -0.92 19.45 -16.34
N LYS A 19 -1.25 19.20 -17.61
CA LYS A 19 -2.39 19.80 -18.31
C LYS A 19 -2.89 18.89 -19.42
N ALA A 20 -4.15 19.07 -19.81
CA ALA A 20 -4.67 18.50 -21.04
C ALA A 20 -4.19 19.30 -22.26
N HIS A 21 -4.19 18.64 -23.42
CA HIS A 21 -3.77 19.24 -24.68
C HIS A 21 -4.77 18.88 -25.80
N PRO A 22 -5.24 19.87 -26.59
CA PRO A 22 -6.31 19.66 -27.56
C PRO A 22 -5.91 18.70 -28.68
N ASP A 23 -4.64 18.69 -29.07
CA ASP A 23 -4.06 17.77 -30.07
C ASP A 23 -3.89 16.33 -29.57
N ARG A 24 -4.09 16.07 -28.27
CA ARG A 24 -3.98 14.73 -27.66
C ARG A 24 -5.32 14.16 -27.23
N SER A 25 -6.09 14.93 -26.46
CA SER A 25 -7.35 14.48 -25.85
C SER A 25 -8.57 15.28 -26.28
N GLY A 26 -8.39 16.40 -26.99
CA GLY A 26 -9.47 17.35 -27.30
C GLY A 26 -9.84 18.31 -26.16
N PHE A 27 -9.19 18.21 -25.00
CA PHE A 27 -9.34 19.13 -23.87
C PHE A 27 -8.10 20.02 -23.73
N ASP A 28 -8.24 21.22 -23.16
CA ASP A 28 -7.11 22.13 -22.92
C ASP A 28 -7.16 22.70 -21.49
N GLY A 29 -5.97 22.94 -20.93
CA GLY A 29 -5.79 23.59 -19.65
C GLY A 29 -5.25 22.68 -18.53
N PRO A 30 -4.59 23.27 -17.53
CA PRO A 30 -4.19 22.58 -16.30
C PRO A 30 -5.37 22.43 -15.34
N TRP A 31 -5.31 21.48 -14.42
CA TRP A 31 -6.29 21.37 -13.32
C TRP A 31 -5.97 22.27 -12.13
N THR A 32 -4.71 22.68 -11.98
CA THR A 32 -4.22 23.48 -10.86
C THR A 32 -3.43 24.69 -11.36
N SER A 33 -3.29 25.72 -10.51
CA SER A 33 -2.51 26.93 -10.85
C SER A 33 -1.00 26.67 -10.87
N GLU A 34 -0.52 25.65 -10.14
CA GLU A 34 0.88 25.23 -10.09
C GLU A 34 1.03 23.79 -10.64
N PRO A 35 0.88 23.56 -11.96
CA PRO A 35 0.76 22.21 -12.54
C PRO A 35 2.05 21.37 -12.48
N LEU A 36 3.12 21.88 -11.89
CA LEU A 36 4.38 21.14 -11.68
C LEU A 36 4.63 20.81 -10.20
N LYS A 37 3.67 21.11 -9.33
CA LYS A 37 3.72 20.85 -7.90
C LYS A 37 2.77 19.71 -7.56
N PHE A 38 3.30 18.68 -6.90
CA PHE A 38 2.47 17.58 -6.41
C PHE A 38 1.95 17.94 -5.01
N ASP A 39 0.68 18.33 -4.93
CA ASP A 39 -0.03 18.74 -3.72
C ASP A 39 -1.52 18.39 -3.84
N ASN A 40 -2.33 18.71 -2.83
CA ASN A 40 -3.77 18.42 -2.83
C ASN A 40 -4.64 19.47 -3.57
N SER A 41 -4.05 20.44 -4.28
CA SER A 41 -4.77 21.55 -4.90
C SER A 41 -5.85 21.09 -5.88
N TYR A 42 -5.66 19.94 -6.55
CA TYR A 42 -6.69 19.35 -7.41
C TYR A 42 -8.03 19.16 -6.69
N PHE A 43 -8.03 18.60 -5.48
CA PHE A 43 -9.27 18.36 -4.73
C PHE A 43 -9.86 19.68 -4.19
N VAL A 44 -8.99 20.60 -3.77
CA VAL A 44 -9.40 21.94 -3.33
C VAL A 44 -10.10 22.70 -4.46
N GLU A 45 -9.50 22.72 -5.65
CA GLU A 45 -10.09 23.35 -6.82
C GLU A 45 -11.36 22.62 -7.27
N LEU A 46 -11.39 21.28 -7.24
CA LEU A 46 -12.56 20.50 -7.61
C LEU A 46 -13.80 20.91 -6.78
N LEU A 47 -13.65 21.08 -5.46
CA LEU A 47 -14.73 21.50 -4.56
C LEU A 47 -15.18 22.97 -4.75
N LYS A 48 -14.33 23.84 -5.30
CA LYS A 48 -14.67 25.26 -5.56
C LYS A 48 -15.67 25.45 -6.71
N GLY A 49 -15.89 24.43 -7.56
CA GLY A 49 -16.63 24.61 -8.81
C GLY A 49 -15.77 25.33 -9.86
N GLU A 50 -16.38 25.88 -10.91
CA GLU A 50 -15.66 26.47 -12.04
C GLU A 50 -14.69 27.59 -11.61
N SER A 51 -13.41 27.46 -12.01
CA SER A 51 -12.34 28.44 -11.78
C SER A 51 -11.81 28.89 -13.14
N GLU A 52 -11.60 30.19 -13.34
CA GLU A 52 -11.11 30.73 -14.60
C GLU A 52 -9.74 30.12 -14.97
N GLY A 53 -9.63 29.59 -16.20
CA GLY A 53 -8.39 29.02 -16.71
C GLY A 53 -8.02 27.63 -16.18
N LEU A 54 -8.83 27.03 -15.28
CA LEU A 54 -8.60 25.67 -14.77
C LEU A 54 -9.58 24.68 -15.39
N LEU A 55 -9.05 23.55 -15.83
CA LEU A 55 -9.80 22.46 -16.43
C LEU A 55 -10.48 21.61 -15.36
N LYS A 56 -11.70 21.17 -15.66
CA LYS A 56 -12.36 20.04 -15.01
C LYS A 56 -13.01 19.18 -16.09
N LEU A 57 -12.60 17.93 -16.17
CA LEU A 57 -13.24 16.97 -17.06
C LEU A 57 -14.57 16.49 -16.46
N PRO A 58 -15.50 15.98 -17.28
CA PRO A 58 -16.70 15.32 -16.79
C PRO A 58 -16.39 14.20 -15.77
N THR A 59 -15.26 13.51 -15.93
CA THR A 59 -14.81 12.47 -14.98
C THR A 59 -14.31 13.02 -13.65
N ASP A 60 -13.78 14.25 -13.61
CA ASP A 60 -13.41 14.90 -12.35
C ASP A 60 -14.69 15.31 -11.60
N ILE A 61 -15.67 15.87 -12.32
CA ILE A 61 -16.97 16.26 -11.74
C ILE A 61 -17.72 15.05 -11.19
N ALA A 62 -17.65 13.90 -11.87
CA ALA A 62 -18.28 12.66 -11.41
C ALA A 62 -17.79 12.19 -10.02
N LEU A 63 -16.59 12.60 -9.57
CA LEU A 63 -16.12 12.31 -8.20
C LEU A 63 -16.93 13.04 -7.12
N LEU A 64 -17.63 14.13 -7.49
CA LEU A 64 -18.49 14.90 -6.59
C LEU A 64 -19.93 14.40 -6.55
N ASP A 65 -20.37 13.70 -7.61
CA ASP A 65 -21.74 13.22 -7.78
C ASP A 65 -21.99 11.93 -6.98
N ASP A 66 -20.98 11.06 -6.87
CA ASP A 66 -21.07 9.84 -6.07
C ASP A 66 -20.78 10.13 -4.58
N PRO A 67 -21.68 9.79 -3.64
CA PRO A 67 -21.49 10.10 -2.22
C PRO A 67 -20.28 9.41 -1.58
N ALA A 68 -19.91 8.21 -2.04
CA ALA A 68 -18.75 7.49 -1.51
C ALA A 68 -17.46 8.15 -1.99
N PHE A 69 -17.38 8.53 -3.27
CA PHE A 69 -16.24 9.26 -3.80
C PHE A 69 -16.10 10.65 -3.19
N ARG A 70 -17.21 11.37 -3.03
CA ARG A 70 -17.23 12.72 -2.48
C ARG A 70 -16.60 12.77 -1.08
N GLY A 71 -16.85 11.76 -0.25
CA GLY A 71 -16.24 11.67 1.08
C GLY A 71 -14.70 11.66 1.02
N TYR A 72 -14.10 10.98 0.05
CA TYR A 72 -12.65 11.00 -0.17
C TYR A 72 -12.17 12.32 -0.77
N VAL A 73 -12.92 12.93 -1.68
CA VAL A 73 -12.58 14.26 -2.23
C VAL A 73 -12.53 15.31 -1.12
N GLU A 74 -13.54 15.33 -0.24
CA GLU A 74 -13.59 16.25 0.91
C GLU A 74 -12.47 15.98 1.93
N LEU A 75 -12.14 14.69 2.17
CA LEU A 75 -11.00 14.32 3.00
C LEU A 75 -9.69 14.87 2.42
N TYR A 76 -9.39 14.57 1.16
CA TYR A 76 -8.11 14.94 0.54
C TYR A 76 -7.97 16.44 0.34
N ALA A 77 -9.06 17.17 0.08
CA ALA A 77 -9.03 18.63 0.04
C ALA A 77 -8.69 19.26 1.39
N LYS A 78 -9.08 18.61 2.51
CA LYS A 78 -8.83 19.10 3.87
C LYS A 78 -7.50 18.63 4.44
N ASP A 79 -7.04 17.44 4.05
CA ASP A 79 -5.91 16.75 4.63
C ASP A 79 -4.99 16.22 3.51
N GLU A 80 -3.92 16.97 3.25
CA GLU A 80 -2.92 16.63 2.24
C GLU A 80 -2.09 15.39 2.62
N ASP A 81 -1.82 15.18 3.92
CA ASP A 81 -1.08 14.00 4.38
C ASP A 81 -1.89 12.73 4.14
N ALA A 82 -3.22 12.78 4.36
CA ALA A 82 -4.12 11.68 4.00
C ALA A 82 -4.10 11.39 2.49
N PHE A 83 -4.13 12.44 1.66
CA PHE A 83 -3.98 12.30 0.20
C PHE A 83 -2.66 11.63 -0.18
N PHE A 84 -1.54 12.12 0.31
CA PHE A 84 -0.21 11.58 -0.04
C PHE A 84 -0.06 10.13 0.38
N LYS A 85 -0.52 9.78 1.59
CA LYS A 85 -0.49 8.40 2.08
C LYS A 85 -1.28 7.48 1.15
N ASP A 86 -2.53 7.82 0.86
CA ASP A 86 -3.41 6.96 0.07
C ASP A 86 -3.03 6.96 -1.42
N TYR A 87 -2.49 8.06 -1.96
CA TYR A 87 -1.94 8.11 -3.31
C TYR A 87 -0.73 7.19 -3.46
N ALA A 88 0.20 7.19 -2.51
CA ALA A 88 1.38 6.33 -2.56
C ALA A 88 0.99 4.84 -2.54
N GLU A 89 0.06 4.45 -1.67
CA GLU A 89 -0.49 3.09 -1.62
C GLU A 89 -1.17 2.70 -2.94
N SER A 90 -2.04 3.57 -3.46
CA SER A 90 -2.85 3.32 -4.66
C SER A 90 -2.00 3.30 -5.93
N HIS A 91 -1.04 4.22 -6.05
CA HIS A 91 -0.14 4.31 -7.20
C HIS A 91 0.81 3.11 -7.25
N LYS A 92 1.33 2.65 -6.11
CA LYS A 92 2.08 1.39 -6.05
C LYS A 92 1.21 0.23 -6.54
N LYS A 93 0.01 0.09 -5.98
CA LYS A 93 -0.94 -0.97 -6.37
C LYS A 93 -1.18 -0.95 -7.88
N LEU A 94 -1.48 0.22 -8.46
CA LEU A 94 -1.65 0.40 -9.90
C LEU A 94 -0.41 -0.01 -10.70
N SER A 95 0.78 0.42 -10.26
CA SER A 95 2.04 0.14 -10.97
C SER A 95 2.43 -1.34 -11.00
N GLU A 96 1.99 -2.11 -10.00
CA GLU A 96 2.26 -3.55 -9.88
C GLU A 96 1.11 -4.41 -10.46
N LEU A 97 0.01 -3.81 -10.94
CA LEU A 97 -1.10 -4.57 -11.54
C LEU A 97 -0.63 -5.37 -12.77
N GLY A 98 -0.94 -6.66 -12.77
CA GLY A 98 -0.51 -7.59 -13.83
C GLY A 98 0.90 -8.16 -13.62
N PHE A 99 1.66 -7.68 -12.63
CA PHE A 99 2.93 -8.29 -12.26
C PHE A 99 2.68 -9.52 -11.36
N SER A 100 3.22 -10.66 -11.77
CA SER A 100 3.29 -11.86 -10.93
C SER A 100 4.75 -12.09 -10.56
N PRO A 101 5.17 -11.83 -9.31
CA PRO A 101 6.52 -12.15 -8.91
C PRO A 101 6.73 -13.65 -9.05
N VAL A 102 7.87 -14.04 -9.63
CA VAL A 102 8.32 -15.43 -9.56
C VAL A 102 8.37 -15.78 -8.08
N ARG A 103 7.50 -16.69 -7.62
CA ARG A 103 7.56 -17.19 -6.25
C ARG A 103 8.98 -17.69 -6.03
N SER A 104 9.78 -16.96 -5.25
CA SER A 104 10.96 -17.54 -4.63
C SER A 104 10.42 -18.78 -3.92
N SER A 105 10.82 -19.95 -4.42
CA SER A 105 10.27 -21.21 -3.96
C SER A 105 10.33 -21.22 -2.44
N ASN A 106 9.23 -21.63 -1.78
CA ASN A 106 9.08 -21.78 -0.32
C ASN A 106 10.17 -22.65 0.37
N LYS A 107 11.26 -23.00 -0.33
CA LYS A 107 12.40 -23.77 0.15
C LYS A 107 13.20 -23.05 1.24
N GLU A 108 13.21 -21.73 1.33
CA GLU A 108 13.95 -21.03 2.41
C GLU A 108 13.20 -21.05 3.75
N PHE A 109 11.90 -20.75 3.74
CA PHE A 109 11.10 -20.78 4.97
C PHE A 109 11.01 -22.20 5.56
N ALA A 110 10.84 -23.21 4.69
CA ALA A 110 10.83 -24.61 5.12
C ALA A 110 12.16 -25.07 5.75
N LYS A 111 13.31 -24.61 5.22
CA LYS A 111 14.63 -24.93 5.78
C LYS A 111 14.82 -24.31 7.18
N SER A 112 14.35 -23.08 7.40
CA SER A 112 14.46 -22.41 8.70
C SER A 112 13.67 -23.14 9.79
N SER A 113 12.42 -23.52 9.52
CA SER A 113 11.59 -24.28 10.47
C SER A 113 12.16 -25.67 10.79
N VAL A 114 12.76 -26.37 9.82
CA VAL A 114 13.39 -27.67 10.04
C VAL A 114 14.63 -27.54 10.92
N ILE A 115 15.46 -26.51 10.71
CA ILE A 115 16.66 -26.26 11.52
C ILE A 115 16.28 -25.96 12.99
N ILE A 116 15.22 -25.19 13.23
CA ILE A 116 14.75 -24.88 14.59
C ILE A 116 14.21 -26.13 15.29
N ALA A 117 13.47 -26.98 14.59
CA ALA A 117 12.95 -28.22 15.18
C ALA A 117 14.08 -29.21 15.53
N GLN A 118 15.07 -29.37 14.66
CA GLN A 118 16.21 -30.26 14.90
C GLN A 118 17.09 -29.81 16.08
N SER A 119 17.31 -28.50 16.24
CA SER A 119 18.09 -27.97 17.37
C SER A 119 17.38 -28.18 18.71
N ALA A 120 16.06 -27.98 18.78
CA ALA A 120 15.28 -28.19 19.99
C ALA A 120 15.30 -29.66 20.45
N VAL A 121 15.21 -30.61 19.52
CA VAL A 121 15.29 -32.05 19.81
C VAL A 121 16.67 -32.44 20.35
N GLY A 122 17.74 -31.91 19.76
CA GLY A 122 19.11 -32.16 20.24
C GLY A 122 19.34 -31.73 21.69
N VAL A 123 18.81 -30.57 22.07
CA VAL A 123 18.91 -30.05 23.45
C VAL A 123 18.11 -30.92 24.43
N ALA A 124 16.89 -31.33 24.07
CA ALA A 124 16.06 -32.17 24.93
C ALA A 124 16.69 -33.56 25.18
N VAL A 125 17.28 -34.17 24.14
CA VAL A 125 17.98 -35.45 24.27
C VAL A 125 19.20 -35.32 25.18
N ALA A 126 20.02 -34.27 25.01
CA ALA A 126 21.18 -34.03 25.86
C ALA A 126 20.78 -33.85 27.34
N ALA A 127 19.72 -33.07 27.61
CA ALA A 127 19.22 -32.86 28.97
C ALA A 127 18.72 -34.18 29.60
N ALA A 128 17.97 -35.00 28.85
CA ALA A 128 17.48 -36.29 29.35
C ALA A 128 18.62 -37.26 29.68
N VAL A 129 19.66 -37.31 28.85
CA VAL A 129 20.84 -38.15 29.10
C VAL A 129 21.57 -37.71 30.37
N VAL A 130 21.75 -36.41 30.59
CA VAL A 130 22.38 -35.88 31.82
C VAL A 130 21.55 -36.24 33.06
N ILE A 131 20.23 -36.05 33.00
CA ILE A 131 19.32 -36.35 34.10
C ILE A 131 19.34 -37.85 34.44
N LEU A 132 19.24 -38.72 33.44
CA LEU A 132 19.30 -40.17 33.64
C LEU A 132 20.66 -40.63 34.17
N SER A 133 21.75 -40.03 33.69
CA SER A 133 23.11 -40.33 34.19
C SER A 133 23.24 -39.96 35.66
N TYR A 134 22.71 -38.79 36.06
CA TYR A 134 22.69 -38.35 37.45
C TYR A 134 21.89 -39.31 38.33
N PHE A 135 20.69 -39.71 37.93
CA PHE A 135 19.87 -40.67 38.69
C PHE A 135 20.54 -42.04 38.79
N TYR A 136 21.15 -42.53 37.72
CA TYR A 136 21.92 -43.78 37.72
C TYR A 136 23.08 -43.72 38.73
N GLU A 137 23.82 -42.61 38.74
CA GLU A 137 24.98 -42.44 39.59
C GLU A 137 24.62 -42.26 41.08
N VAL A 138 23.51 -41.56 41.38
CA VAL A 138 22.94 -41.48 42.73
C VAL A 138 22.48 -42.87 43.19
N HIS A 139 21.72 -43.60 42.36
CA HIS A 139 21.23 -44.93 42.72
C HIS A 139 22.38 -45.93 42.98
N ARG A 140 23.45 -45.85 42.18
CA ARG A 140 24.68 -46.63 42.38
C ARG A 140 25.38 -46.33 43.71
N LYS A 141 25.35 -45.08 44.20
CA LYS A 141 25.98 -44.68 45.46
C LYS A 141 25.14 -44.97 46.70
N THR A 142 23.83 -45.15 46.55
CA THR A 142 22.88 -45.50 47.63
C THR A 142 22.68 -47.01 47.83
N LYS A 143 23.38 -47.85 47.06
CA LYS A 143 23.44 -49.30 47.21
C LYS A 143 24.81 -49.71 47.74
#